data_AF-A0A1I3GU50-F1
#
_entry.id   AF-A0A1I3GU50-F1
#
_cell.length_a   1.000
_cell.length_b   1.000
_cell.length_c   1.000
_cell.angle_alpha   90.00
_cell.angle_beta   90.00
_cell.angle_gamma   90.00
#
_symmetry.space_group_name_H-M   'P 1'
#
loop_
_entity.id
_entity.type
_entity.pdbx_description
1 polymer ?
#
loop_
_entity_poly.entity_id
_entity_poly.type
_entity_poly.pdbx_seq_one_letter_code
_entity_poly.pdbx_strand_id
1 'polypeptide(L)'
;MKLYDESIKELLAGIDMTSAKKLDIVNATWKDVGDHNLILRADMAYELGGGTFPAVSGMAVTCNDEFVNTDEVMLIGPDLDEIKADTPYARIALVKVAEDSLGDGNTLYNAIRKIEYVRYHINPEGYMTRISASNNREPVRVGKAALDKGLNFSKVGKLFLDTYHENKNIEAVKLIFITAPDFDYKSLSDQAKLLEDITGTIDHIFKNVMMDCGSCSLQKVCDEVEGLRELHFQELKKEREY
;
A
#
# COMPACT_ATOMS: atom_id res chain seq x y z
N MET A 1 -11.43 -5.20 -13.91
CA MET A 1 -12.14 -4.82 -12.67
C MET A 1 -11.60 -3.49 -12.18
N LYS A 2 -12.46 -2.51 -11.83
CA LYS A 2 -12.08 -1.10 -11.59
C LYS A 2 -12.28 -0.62 -10.14
N LEU A 3 -12.17 -1.51 -9.16
CA LEU A 3 -12.60 -1.24 -7.78
C LEU A 3 -11.91 -0.04 -7.13
N TYR A 4 -10.64 0.18 -7.46
CA TYR A 4 -9.85 1.25 -6.88
C TYR A 4 -9.55 2.36 -7.88
N ASP A 5 -9.93 2.25 -9.15
CA ASP A 5 -9.41 3.12 -10.22
C ASP A 5 -9.71 4.61 -9.97
N GLU A 6 -10.93 4.96 -9.56
CA GLU A 6 -11.27 6.34 -9.22
C GLU A 6 -10.54 6.81 -7.94
N SER A 7 -10.44 5.98 -6.91
CA SER A 7 -9.69 6.32 -5.70
C SER A 7 -8.17 6.43 -5.94
N ILE A 8 -7.62 5.64 -6.86
CA ILE A 8 -6.23 5.74 -7.30
C ILE A 8 -6.01 7.07 -8.02
N LYS A 9 -6.95 7.46 -8.89
CA LYS A 9 -6.90 8.73 -9.61
C LYS A 9 -6.96 9.92 -8.65
N GLU A 10 -7.84 9.89 -7.66
CA GLU A 10 -7.91 10.92 -6.61
C GLU A 10 -6.65 10.97 -5.74
N LEU A 11 -6.16 9.80 -5.31
CA LEU A 11 -4.92 9.70 -4.54
C LEU A 11 -3.73 10.30 -5.31
N LEU A 12 -3.58 9.94 -6.59
CA LEU A 12 -2.49 10.46 -7.43
C LEU A 12 -2.66 11.95 -7.73
N ALA A 13 -3.89 12.47 -7.87
CA ALA A 13 -4.14 13.89 -8.02
C ALA A 13 -3.77 14.70 -6.77
N GLY A 14 -3.85 14.08 -5.59
CA GLY A 14 -3.40 14.65 -4.32
C GLY A 14 -1.89 14.58 -4.09
N ILE A 15 -1.14 13.91 -4.97
CA ILE A 15 0.32 13.79 -4.88
C ILE A 15 0.95 14.61 -6.02
N ASP A 16 1.81 15.57 -5.68
CA ASP A 16 2.61 16.27 -6.69
C ASP A 16 3.72 15.36 -7.23
N MET A 17 3.37 14.56 -8.24
CA MET A 17 4.29 13.64 -8.89
C MET A 17 5.43 14.36 -9.64
N THR A 18 5.36 15.68 -9.87
CA THR A 18 6.48 16.43 -10.47
C THR A 18 7.64 16.61 -9.51
N SER A 19 7.38 16.57 -8.20
CA SER A 19 8.39 16.57 -7.14
C SER A 19 8.99 15.20 -6.87
N ALA A 20 8.40 14.13 -7.42
CA ALA A 20 8.82 12.77 -7.17
C ALA A 20 10.07 12.38 -7.99
N LYS A 21 11.05 11.80 -7.30
CA LYS A 21 12.25 11.22 -7.91
C LYS A 21 12.02 9.74 -8.18
N LYS A 22 12.21 9.29 -9.42
CA LYS A 22 12.27 7.86 -9.74
C LYS A 22 13.62 7.30 -9.32
N LEU A 23 13.62 6.22 -8.54
CA LEU A 23 14.83 5.58 -8.02
C LEU A 23 15.34 4.47 -8.96
N ASP A 24 16.66 4.25 -8.99
CA ASP A 24 17.28 3.17 -9.78
C ASP A 24 17.13 1.82 -9.07
N ILE A 25 16.17 1.01 -9.53
CA ILE A 25 15.87 -0.32 -8.99
C ILE A 25 16.72 -1.45 -9.62
N VAL A 26 17.49 -1.17 -10.67
CA VAL A 26 18.27 -2.20 -11.40
C VAL A 26 19.47 -2.62 -10.56
N ASN A 27 20.15 -1.66 -9.94
CA ASN A 27 21.35 -1.88 -9.13
C ASN A 27 21.06 -1.82 -7.62
N ALA A 28 19.83 -2.16 -7.22
CA ALA A 28 19.30 -1.94 -5.87
C ALA A 28 19.25 -3.23 -5.02
N THR A 29 20.26 -4.10 -5.11
CA THR A 29 20.28 -5.32 -4.30
C THR A 29 20.51 -5.00 -2.82
N TRP A 30 19.69 -5.61 -1.96
CA TRP A 30 19.85 -5.58 -0.52
C TRP A 30 19.46 -6.91 0.10
N LYS A 31 19.90 -7.14 1.34
CA LYS A 31 19.64 -8.39 2.04
C LYS A 31 18.28 -8.31 2.76
N ASP A 32 17.42 -9.29 2.50
CA ASP A 32 16.32 -9.63 3.40
C ASP A 32 16.85 -10.59 4.49
N VAL A 33 16.62 -10.26 5.76
CA VAL A 33 17.09 -11.03 6.92
C VAL A 33 16.01 -11.94 7.52
N GLY A 34 14.82 -11.99 6.92
CA GLY A 34 13.67 -12.73 7.41
C GLY A 34 13.29 -12.31 8.83
N ASP A 35 12.94 -13.29 9.66
CA ASP A 35 12.43 -13.06 11.02
C ASP A 35 13.44 -12.45 12.02
N HIS A 36 14.68 -12.17 11.60
CA HIS A 36 15.78 -11.72 12.46
C HIS A 36 16.04 -10.20 12.39
N ASN A 37 15.02 -9.39 12.08
CA ASN A 37 15.18 -7.94 11.91
C ASN A 37 14.71 -7.13 13.12
N LEU A 38 15.42 -7.24 14.25
CA LEU A 38 15.14 -6.43 15.43
C LEU A 38 16.14 -5.27 15.56
N ILE A 39 15.63 -4.04 15.56
CA ILE A 39 16.43 -2.83 15.80
C ILE A 39 16.10 -2.25 17.17
N LEU A 40 17.07 -2.30 18.07
CA LEU A 40 16.99 -1.68 19.39
C LEU A 40 17.20 -0.16 19.29
N ARG A 41 16.67 0.58 20.27
CA ARG A 41 16.80 2.05 20.32
C ARG A 41 18.26 2.52 20.30
N ALA A 42 19.18 1.76 20.89
CA ALA A 42 20.61 2.12 20.92
C ALA A 42 21.26 2.06 19.52
N ASP A 43 20.79 1.15 18.66
CA ASP A 43 21.34 0.87 17.34
C ASP A 43 20.62 1.63 16.21
N MET A 44 19.47 2.21 16.53
CA MET A 44 18.65 3.02 15.64
C MET A 44 19.28 4.40 15.38
N ALA A 45 19.27 4.83 14.12
CA ALA A 45 19.63 6.17 13.70
C ALA A 45 18.45 7.15 13.93
N TYR A 46 17.25 6.77 13.47
CA TYR A 46 16.00 7.53 13.61
C TYR A 46 14.77 6.62 13.33
N GLU A 47 13.57 7.13 13.58
CA GLU A 47 12.28 6.52 13.20
C GLU A 47 11.58 7.30 12.08
N LEU A 48 11.18 6.60 11.03
CA LEU A 48 10.21 7.08 10.05
C LEU A 48 8.80 6.89 10.64
N GLY A 49 8.03 7.96 10.74
CA GLY A 49 6.69 7.94 11.33
C GLY A 49 6.66 7.57 12.82
N GLY A 50 7.79 7.72 13.51
CA GLY A 50 7.95 7.44 14.94
C GLY A 50 7.18 8.42 15.83
N GLY A 51 6.83 7.98 17.03
CA GLY A 51 6.11 8.82 18.01
C GLY A 51 4.81 9.42 17.45
N THR A 52 4.73 10.74 17.42
CA THR A 52 3.58 11.51 16.91
C THR A 52 3.67 11.83 15.42
N PHE A 53 4.76 11.45 14.73
CA PHE A 53 4.87 11.67 13.29
C PHE A 53 3.88 10.79 12.52
N PRO A 54 3.30 11.29 11.42
CA PRO A 54 2.49 10.50 10.51
C PRO A 54 3.28 9.31 9.95
N ALA A 55 2.60 8.17 9.81
CA ALA A 55 3.17 6.92 9.32
C ALA A 55 2.16 6.21 8.43
N VAL A 56 1.86 6.77 7.25
CA VAL A 56 0.73 6.35 6.43
C VAL A 56 1.10 5.17 5.54
N SER A 57 0.27 4.14 5.48
CA SER A 57 0.41 3.05 4.51
C SER A 57 -0.89 2.86 3.75
N GLY A 58 -0.81 2.68 2.44
CA GLY A 58 -1.95 2.38 1.59
C GLY A 58 -1.59 1.41 0.48
N MET A 59 -2.56 0.61 0.06
CA MET A 59 -2.42 -0.28 -1.10
C MET A 59 -3.71 -0.27 -1.91
N ALA A 60 -3.56 -0.21 -3.23
CA ALA A 60 -4.66 -0.38 -4.17
C ALA A 60 -4.27 -1.39 -5.25
N VAL A 61 -5.26 -2.11 -5.78
CA VAL A 61 -5.09 -3.01 -6.92
C VAL A 61 -5.83 -2.48 -8.13
N THR A 62 -5.27 -2.66 -9.32
CA THR A 62 -5.90 -2.27 -10.58
C THR A 62 -5.51 -3.23 -11.70
N CYS A 63 -6.28 -3.24 -12.79
CA CYS A 63 -5.88 -3.87 -14.05
C CYS A 63 -5.51 -2.82 -15.11
N ASN A 64 -5.58 -1.53 -14.80
CA ASN A 64 -5.42 -0.44 -15.76
C ASN A 64 -3.95 0.02 -15.87
N ASP A 65 -3.41 -0.06 -17.09
CA ASP A 65 -2.05 0.37 -17.46
C ASP A 65 -1.79 1.86 -17.21
N GLU A 66 -2.83 2.69 -17.21
CA GLU A 66 -2.72 4.14 -17.00
C GLU A 66 -2.13 4.48 -15.62
N PHE A 67 -2.41 3.66 -14.61
CA PHE A 67 -1.91 3.89 -13.25
C PHE A 67 -0.55 3.26 -13.01
N VAL A 68 -0.32 2.05 -13.54
CA VAL A 68 0.90 1.28 -13.32
C VAL A 68 1.20 0.45 -14.57
N ASN A 69 2.14 0.91 -15.40
CA ASN A 69 2.54 0.20 -16.62
C ASN A 69 3.79 -0.68 -16.40
N THR A 70 4.72 -0.23 -15.56
CA THR A 70 5.97 -0.93 -15.25
C THR A 70 6.28 -0.78 -13.77
N ASP A 71 7.19 -1.62 -13.27
CA ASP A 71 7.73 -1.47 -11.93
C ASP A 71 8.45 -0.13 -11.75
N GLU A 72 8.07 0.59 -10.72
CA GLU A 72 8.66 1.88 -10.37
C GLU A 72 8.71 2.06 -8.85
N VAL A 73 9.83 2.62 -8.38
CA VAL A 73 9.96 3.13 -7.02
C VAL A 73 10.16 4.64 -7.11
N MET A 74 9.25 5.38 -6.48
CA MET A 74 9.22 6.84 -6.46
C MET A 74 9.48 7.34 -5.04
N LEU A 75 10.19 8.44 -4.91
CA LEU A 75 10.48 9.10 -3.64
C LEU A 75 10.12 10.58 -3.69
N ILE A 76 9.34 11.04 -2.72
CA ILE A 76 9.04 12.46 -2.50
C ILE A 76 9.65 12.88 -1.17
N GLY A 77 10.70 13.69 -1.22
CA GLY A 77 11.47 14.13 -0.06
C GLY A 77 12.87 13.51 0.04
N PRO A 78 13.52 13.59 1.21
CA PRO A 78 14.87 13.06 1.44
C PRO A 78 14.91 11.53 1.47
N ASP A 79 15.97 10.93 0.91
CA ASP A 79 16.23 9.50 1.04
C ASP A 79 16.81 9.15 2.43
N LEU A 80 16.96 7.87 2.75
CA LEU A 80 17.33 7.39 4.08
C LEU A 80 18.70 7.92 4.55
N ASP A 81 19.67 8.10 3.66
CA ASP A 81 20.98 8.63 3.99
C ASP A 81 20.97 10.15 4.23
N GLU A 82 19.97 10.85 3.70
CA GLU A 82 19.78 12.30 3.85
C GLU A 82 19.06 12.66 5.17
N ILE A 83 18.25 11.75 5.73
CA ILE A 83 17.48 11.95 6.97
C ILE A 83 18.41 11.86 8.20
N LYS A 84 18.20 12.76 9.18
CA LYS A 84 19.04 12.87 10.39
C LYS A 84 18.28 12.78 11.73
N ALA A 85 16.95 12.75 11.68
CA ALA A 85 16.08 12.69 12.85
C ALA A 85 14.76 12.04 12.47
N ASP A 86 13.94 11.73 13.47
CA ASP A 86 12.59 11.20 13.25
C ASP A 86 11.79 12.15 12.34
N THR A 87 11.09 11.60 11.36
CA THR A 87 10.42 12.37 10.30
C THR A 87 9.09 11.73 9.90
N PRO A 88 8.12 12.47 9.34
CA PRO A 88 6.93 11.89 8.73
C PRO A 88 7.27 10.87 7.64
N TYR A 89 6.38 9.90 7.46
CA TYR A 89 6.60 8.83 6.50
C TYR A 89 5.29 8.35 5.89
N ALA A 90 5.32 8.04 4.60
CA ALA A 90 4.28 7.26 3.97
C ALA A 90 4.83 6.27 2.94
N ARG A 91 4.10 5.17 2.75
CA ARG A 91 4.32 4.19 1.69
C ARG A 91 3.00 3.82 1.02
N ILE A 92 2.88 4.12 -0.26
CA ILE A 92 1.73 3.72 -1.08
C ILE A 92 2.17 2.68 -2.10
N ALA A 93 1.43 1.59 -2.20
CA ALA A 93 1.63 0.55 -3.21
C ALA A 93 0.43 0.50 -4.17
N LEU A 94 0.67 0.79 -5.44
CA LEU A 94 -0.30 0.56 -6.50
C LEU A 94 0.13 -0.70 -7.25
N VAL A 95 -0.69 -1.74 -7.21
CA VAL A 95 -0.36 -3.07 -7.73
C VAL A 95 -1.23 -3.36 -8.95
N LYS A 96 -0.60 -3.50 -10.11
CA LYS A 96 -1.26 -3.99 -11.30
C LYS A 96 -1.33 -5.51 -11.26
N VAL A 97 -2.53 -6.03 -11.42
CA VAL A 97 -2.80 -7.47 -11.49
C VAL A 97 -3.34 -7.82 -12.87
N ALA A 98 -3.04 -9.03 -13.33
CA ALA A 98 -3.59 -9.57 -14.56
C ALA A 98 -5.12 -9.56 -14.53
N GLU A 99 -5.75 -9.31 -15.69
CA GLU A 99 -7.20 -9.35 -15.82
C GLU A 99 -7.76 -10.72 -15.38
N ASP A 100 -8.92 -10.70 -14.73
CA ASP A 100 -9.63 -11.87 -14.22
C ASP A 100 -8.83 -12.80 -13.26
N SER A 101 -7.69 -12.34 -12.75
CA SER A 101 -6.77 -13.17 -11.95
C SER A 101 -7.09 -13.25 -10.46
N LEU A 102 -7.96 -12.36 -9.96
CA LEU A 102 -8.31 -12.28 -8.54
C LEU A 102 -9.56 -13.10 -8.18
N GLY A 103 -10.28 -13.64 -9.18
CA GLY A 103 -11.55 -14.33 -8.97
C GLY A 103 -12.67 -13.39 -8.53
N ASP A 104 -13.76 -13.96 -7.99
CA ASP A 104 -14.93 -13.23 -7.49
C ASP A 104 -15.18 -13.50 -6.00
N GLY A 105 -16.09 -12.72 -5.40
CA GLY A 105 -16.56 -13.00 -4.05
C GLY A 105 -15.50 -12.98 -2.95
N ASN A 106 -15.57 -13.99 -2.10
CA ASN A 106 -14.58 -14.19 -1.04
C ASN A 106 -13.19 -14.51 -1.62
N THR A 107 -13.10 -15.08 -2.83
CA THR A 107 -11.82 -15.33 -3.50
C THR A 107 -11.12 -14.01 -3.82
N LEU A 108 -11.86 -13.05 -4.35
CA LEU A 108 -11.39 -11.69 -4.61
C LEU A 108 -10.86 -11.01 -3.36
N TYR A 109 -11.65 -10.99 -2.28
CA TYR A 109 -11.23 -10.40 -1.01
C TYR A 109 -9.94 -11.04 -0.48
N ASN A 110 -9.88 -12.37 -0.45
CA ASN A 110 -8.70 -13.09 0.04
C ASN A 110 -7.49 -12.85 -0.85
N ALA A 111 -7.66 -12.72 -2.16
CA ALA A 111 -6.59 -12.41 -3.09
C ALA A 111 -6.01 -11.01 -2.82
N ILE A 112 -6.86 -9.99 -2.65
CA ILE A 112 -6.43 -8.63 -2.29
C ILE A 112 -5.69 -8.62 -0.95
N ARG A 113 -6.23 -9.29 0.07
CA ARG A 113 -5.54 -9.40 1.38
C ARG A 113 -4.20 -10.11 1.27
N LYS A 114 -4.10 -11.18 0.47
CA LYS A 114 -2.83 -11.87 0.22
C LYS A 114 -1.78 -10.95 -0.42
N ILE A 115 -2.18 -10.08 -1.34
CA ILE A 115 -1.29 -9.06 -1.91
C ILE A 115 -0.87 -8.06 -0.83
N GLU A 116 -1.80 -7.60 0.02
CA GLU A 116 -1.48 -6.71 1.13
C GLU A 116 -0.48 -7.34 2.12
N TYR A 117 -0.60 -8.64 2.37
CA TYR A 117 0.24 -9.38 3.32
C TYR A 117 1.74 -9.38 2.96
N VAL A 118 2.11 -9.02 1.72
CA VAL A 118 3.51 -8.89 1.28
C VAL A 118 4.33 -8.01 2.23
N ARG A 119 3.75 -6.91 2.74
CA ARG A 119 4.45 -5.99 3.65
C ARG A 119 4.93 -6.62 4.97
N TYR A 120 4.37 -7.76 5.38
CA TYR A 120 4.76 -8.46 6.61
C TYR A 120 5.90 -9.46 6.40
N HIS A 121 6.20 -9.81 5.15
CA HIS A 121 7.20 -10.83 4.81
C HIS A 121 8.53 -10.24 4.34
N ILE A 122 8.63 -8.90 4.30
CA ILE A 122 9.82 -8.19 3.85
C ILE A 122 10.55 -7.62 5.04
N ASN A 123 11.81 -8.03 5.20
CA ASN A 123 12.64 -7.63 6.33
C ASN A 123 14.03 -7.18 5.84
N PRO A 124 14.15 -5.99 5.21
CA PRO A 124 15.44 -5.49 4.74
C PRO A 124 16.39 -5.28 5.92
N GLU A 125 17.65 -5.71 5.80
CA GLU A 125 18.66 -5.57 6.86
C GLU A 125 18.74 -4.13 7.35
N GLY A 126 18.39 -3.89 8.62
CA GLY A 126 18.44 -2.58 9.27
C GLY A 126 17.31 -1.62 8.91
N TYR A 127 16.22 -2.14 8.33
CA TYR A 127 14.95 -1.44 8.11
C TYR A 127 13.82 -2.23 8.77
N MET A 128 13.43 -1.84 9.99
CA MET A 128 12.44 -2.58 10.79
C MET A 128 11.08 -1.90 10.74
N THR A 129 10.19 -2.42 9.91
CA THR A 129 8.79 -2.00 9.84
C THR A 129 8.01 -2.41 11.09
N ARG A 130 7.17 -1.53 11.61
CA ARG A 130 6.33 -1.75 12.79
C ARG A 130 4.87 -1.52 12.44
N ILE A 131 4.28 -2.48 11.74
CA ILE A 131 2.92 -2.36 11.21
C ILE A 131 1.89 -2.40 12.34
N SER A 132 0.99 -1.42 12.35
CA SER A 132 -0.20 -1.39 13.21
C SER A 132 -1.45 -1.37 12.33
N ALA A 133 -1.94 -2.57 12.01
CA ALA A 133 -3.13 -2.73 11.16
C ALA A 133 -4.37 -2.02 11.75
N SER A 134 -4.55 -2.05 13.07
CA SER A 134 -5.69 -1.39 13.73
C SER A 134 -5.69 0.13 13.62
N ASN A 135 -4.53 0.74 13.35
CA ASN A 135 -4.36 2.19 13.28
C ASN A 135 -3.97 2.66 11.88
N ASN A 136 -3.93 1.78 10.87
CA ASN A 136 -3.41 2.03 9.53
C ASN A 136 -2.06 2.77 9.53
N ARG A 137 -1.19 2.38 10.46
CA ARG A 137 0.14 2.99 10.64
C ARG A 137 1.25 2.02 10.31
N GLU A 138 2.27 2.52 9.63
CA GLU A 138 3.47 1.76 9.28
C GLU A 138 4.76 2.54 9.58
N PRO A 139 5.07 2.78 10.87
CA PRO A 139 6.34 3.36 11.26
C PRO A 139 7.50 2.39 10.99
N VAL A 140 8.69 2.94 10.82
CA VAL A 140 9.90 2.15 10.54
C VAL A 140 11.06 2.65 11.40
N ARG A 141 11.83 1.72 11.97
CA ARG A 141 13.14 2.05 12.54
C ARG A 141 14.24 1.82 11.52
N VAL A 142 15.16 2.76 11.44
CA VAL A 142 16.32 2.66 10.56
C VAL A 142 17.58 2.51 11.40
N GLY A 143 18.40 1.49 11.12
CA GLY A 143 19.61 1.18 11.87
C GLY A 143 20.84 1.94 11.37
N LYS A 144 21.70 2.40 12.28
CA LYS A 144 22.94 3.14 11.96
C LYS A 144 23.85 2.33 11.02
N ALA A 145 24.11 1.07 11.37
CA ALA A 145 25.00 0.21 10.60
C ALA A 145 24.51 -0.07 9.17
N ALA A 146 23.19 -0.07 8.93
CA ALA A 146 22.65 -0.27 7.59
C ALA A 146 22.79 0.99 6.73
N LEU A 147 22.63 2.17 7.32
CA LEU A 147 22.93 3.44 6.63
C LEU A 147 24.41 3.52 6.24
N ASP A 148 25.33 3.13 7.13
CA ASP A 148 26.77 3.10 6.83
C ASP A 148 27.12 2.13 5.68
N LYS A 149 26.32 1.07 5.52
CA LYS A 149 26.41 0.11 4.39
C LYS A 149 25.68 0.60 3.12
N GLY A 150 25.06 1.77 3.16
CA GLY A 150 24.38 2.40 2.02
C GLY A 150 22.93 1.96 1.81
N LEU A 151 22.19 1.60 2.85
CA LEU A 151 20.73 1.40 2.77
C LEU A 151 20.05 2.67 2.25
N ASN A 152 19.13 2.51 1.29
CA ASN A 152 18.30 3.58 0.73
C ASN A 152 16.93 3.05 0.28
N PHE A 153 16.00 3.94 -0.09
CA PHE A 153 14.66 3.52 -0.51
C PHE A 153 14.65 2.74 -1.82
N SER A 154 15.64 2.90 -2.69
CA SER A 154 15.71 2.08 -3.91
C SER A 154 15.87 0.60 -3.58
N LYS A 155 16.78 0.31 -2.64
CA LYS A 155 17.07 -1.03 -2.12
C LYS A 155 15.88 -1.66 -1.38
N VAL A 156 15.23 -0.87 -0.53
CA VAL A 156 14.01 -1.31 0.16
C VAL A 156 12.89 -1.57 -0.86
N GLY A 157 12.66 -0.62 -1.77
CA GLY A 157 11.65 -0.72 -2.82
C GLY A 157 11.86 -1.94 -3.71
N LYS A 158 13.10 -2.23 -4.12
CA LYS A 158 13.42 -3.42 -4.92
C LYS A 158 13.03 -4.72 -4.23
N LEU A 159 13.28 -4.84 -2.92
CA LEU A 159 12.83 -6.01 -2.15
C LEU A 159 11.29 -6.13 -2.16
N PHE A 160 10.57 -5.03 -1.98
CA PHE A 160 9.11 -5.05 -2.11
C PHE A 160 8.66 -5.52 -3.49
N LEU A 161 9.22 -4.96 -4.55
CA LEU A 161 8.90 -5.36 -5.93
C LEU A 161 9.13 -6.86 -6.15
N ASP A 162 10.30 -7.36 -5.73
CA ASP A 162 10.65 -8.78 -5.88
C ASP A 162 9.68 -9.70 -5.15
N THR A 163 9.29 -9.36 -3.92
CA THR A 163 8.33 -10.15 -3.15
C THR A 163 6.91 -10.08 -3.73
N TYR A 164 6.48 -8.92 -4.26
CA TYR A 164 5.20 -8.86 -4.98
C TYR A 164 5.19 -9.81 -6.18
N HIS A 165 6.28 -9.84 -6.97
CA HIS A 165 6.40 -10.68 -8.16
C HIS A 165 6.52 -12.19 -7.89
N GLU A 166 6.64 -12.61 -6.62
CA GLU A 166 6.42 -14.02 -6.25
C GLU A 166 5.00 -14.48 -6.59
N ASN A 167 4.03 -13.54 -6.58
CA ASN A 167 2.71 -13.76 -7.14
C ASN A 167 2.71 -13.51 -8.65
N LYS A 168 2.63 -14.59 -9.44
CA LYS A 168 2.61 -14.55 -10.91
C LYS A 168 1.46 -13.75 -11.53
N ASN A 169 0.43 -13.43 -10.75
CA ASN A 169 -0.69 -12.62 -11.21
C ASN A 169 -0.42 -11.12 -11.08
N ILE A 170 0.69 -10.71 -10.46
CA ILE A 170 1.12 -9.31 -10.41
C ILE A 170 1.94 -9.02 -11.66
N GLU A 171 1.55 -7.99 -12.40
CA GLU A 171 2.20 -7.61 -13.66
C GLU A 171 3.18 -6.46 -13.47
N ALA A 172 2.85 -5.50 -12.60
CA ALA A 172 3.70 -4.35 -12.30
C ALA A 172 3.31 -3.72 -10.95
N VAL A 173 4.25 -3.07 -10.28
CA VAL A 173 4.00 -2.36 -9.02
C VAL A 173 4.63 -0.97 -9.03
N LYS A 174 3.86 0.04 -8.66
CA LYS A 174 4.35 1.39 -8.36
C LYS A 174 4.37 1.60 -6.86
N LEU A 175 5.57 1.73 -6.30
CA LEU A 175 5.80 2.08 -4.90
C LEU A 175 6.14 3.55 -4.78
N ILE A 176 5.47 4.25 -3.87
CA ILE A 176 5.71 5.65 -3.60
C ILE A 176 6.08 5.79 -2.13
N PHE A 177 7.31 6.17 -1.87
CA PHE A 177 7.80 6.57 -0.54
C PHE A 177 7.70 8.09 -0.41
N ILE A 178 7.22 8.56 0.74
CA ILE A 178 7.10 9.99 1.02
C ILE A 178 7.71 10.27 2.38
N THR A 179 8.70 11.16 2.40
CA THR A 179 9.43 11.62 3.60
C THR A 179 9.54 13.13 3.65
N ALA A 180 8.98 13.84 2.67
CA ALA A 180 8.89 15.30 2.64
C ALA A 180 8.17 15.80 3.91
N PRO A 181 8.81 16.64 4.75
CA PRO A 181 8.24 17.06 6.04
C PRO A 181 6.95 17.89 5.93
N ASP A 182 6.80 18.62 4.82
CA ASP A 182 5.72 19.56 4.52
C ASP A 182 4.58 18.94 3.69
N PHE A 183 4.65 17.64 3.39
CA PHE A 183 3.61 16.93 2.66
C PHE A 183 2.30 16.84 3.47
N ASP A 184 1.15 16.87 2.80
CA ASP A 184 -0.15 16.73 3.46
C ASP A 184 -0.48 15.27 3.79
N TYR A 185 0.15 14.75 4.85
CA TYR A 185 -0.07 13.40 5.34
C TYR A 185 -1.49 13.16 5.86
N LYS A 186 -2.23 14.22 6.22
CA LYS A 186 -3.61 14.06 6.70
C LYS A 186 -4.51 13.66 5.55
N SER A 187 -4.50 14.42 4.45
CA SER A 187 -5.28 14.08 3.26
C SER A 187 -4.86 12.72 2.69
N LEU A 188 -3.56 12.40 2.69
CA LEU A 188 -3.09 11.08 2.27
C LEU A 188 -3.58 9.95 3.19
N SER A 189 -3.64 10.19 4.51
CA SER A 189 -4.18 9.22 5.46
C SER A 189 -5.67 8.97 5.25
N ASP A 190 -6.44 10.01 4.92
CA ASP A 190 -7.87 9.88 4.62
C ASP A 190 -8.08 9.08 3.32
N GLN A 191 -7.26 9.32 2.29
CA GLN A 191 -7.27 8.54 1.05
C GLN A 191 -6.84 7.09 1.26
N ALA A 192 -5.76 6.85 2.03
CA ALA A 192 -5.31 5.49 2.35
C ALA A 192 -6.38 4.71 3.14
N LYS A 193 -7.13 5.40 4.01
CA LYS A 193 -8.27 4.82 4.71
C LYS A 193 -9.40 4.45 3.75
N LEU A 194 -9.71 5.29 2.76
CA LEU A 194 -10.72 4.97 1.74
C LEU A 194 -10.36 3.67 0.99
N LEU A 195 -9.09 3.46 0.64
CA LEU A 195 -8.63 2.21 0.01
C LEU A 195 -8.87 0.98 0.91
N GLU A 196 -8.62 1.11 2.21
CA GLU A 196 -8.90 0.05 3.18
C GLU A 196 -10.41 -0.20 3.33
N ASP A 197 -11.22 0.86 3.39
CA ASP A 197 -12.67 0.80 3.50
C ASP A 197 -13.31 0.13 2.26
N ILE A 198 -12.76 0.36 1.05
CA ILE A 198 -13.15 -0.38 -0.17
C ILE A 198 -12.92 -1.87 0.03
N THR A 199 -11.72 -2.26 0.48
CA THR A 199 -11.36 -3.66 0.72
C THR A 199 -12.27 -4.30 1.77
N GLY A 200 -12.58 -3.58 2.85
CA GLY A 200 -13.51 -4.03 3.89
C GLY A 200 -14.97 -4.16 3.39
N THR A 201 -15.38 -3.30 2.46
CA THR A 201 -16.73 -3.34 1.89
C THR A 201 -16.93 -4.58 1.01
N ILE A 202 -15.89 -5.02 0.28
CA ILE A 202 -15.92 -6.30 -0.47
C ILE A 202 -16.24 -7.46 0.48
N ASP A 203 -15.54 -7.56 1.61
CA ASP A 203 -15.79 -8.60 2.63
C ASP A 203 -17.23 -8.56 3.17
N HIS A 204 -17.74 -7.36 3.44
CA HIS A 204 -19.09 -7.17 3.95
C HIS A 204 -20.17 -7.57 2.93
N ILE A 205 -20.00 -7.19 1.66
CA ILE A 205 -20.93 -7.55 0.57
C ILE A 205 -21.07 -9.07 0.47
N PHE A 206 -19.95 -9.80 0.54
CA PHE A 206 -19.96 -11.26 0.34
C PHE A 206 -20.27 -12.08 1.59
N LYS A 207 -20.37 -11.46 2.78
CA LYS A 207 -20.72 -12.13 4.04
C LYS A 207 -22.23 -12.19 4.34
N ASN A 208 -23.11 -11.76 3.41
CA ASN A 208 -24.57 -11.90 3.49
C ASN A 208 -25.21 -11.37 4.79
N VAL A 209 -24.72 -10.24 5.31
CA VAL A 209 -25.38 -9.56 6.44
C VAL A 209 -26.54 -8.73 5.89
N MET A 210 -27.77 -9.08 6.31
CA MET A 210 -29.08 -8.57 5.85
C MET A 210 -29.06 -7.23 5.09
N MET A 211 -29.53 -7.31 3.84
CA MET A 211 -29.59 -6.25 2.83
C MET A 211 -30.73 -5.24 3.08
N ASP A 212 -30.58 -4.37 4.08
CA ASP A 212 -31.25 -3.08 4.04
C ASP A 212 -30.22 -1.98 3.78
N CYS A 213 -30.03 -1.67 2.50
CA CYS A 213 -29.09 -0.63 2.07
C CYS A 213 -29.43 0.73 2.67
N GLY A 214 -30.69 1.00 3.03
CA GLY A 214 -31.12 2.25 3.65
C GLY A 214 -30.65 2.43 5.10
N SER A 215 -30.13 1.37 5.72
CA SER A 215 -29.58 1.38 7.09
C SER A 215 -28.11 0.93 7.15
N CYS A 216 -27.47 0.69 6.00
CA CYS A 216 -26.09 0.21 5.94
C CYS A 216 -25.09 1.35 6.20
N SER A 217 -24.21 1.18 7.20
CA SER A 217 -23.15 2.15 7.52
C SER A 217 -22.10 2.30 6.40
N LEU A 218 -22.06 1.36 5.45
CA LEU A 218 -21.13 1.37 4.31
C LEU A 218 -21.73 2.02 3.04
N GLN A 219 -23.00 2.46 3.10
CA GLN A 219 -23.70 3.02 1.95
C GLN A 219 -22.91 4.15 1.27
N LYS A 220 -22.29 5.03 2.06
CA LYS A 220 -21.50 6.15 1.54
C LYS A 220 -20.34 5.69 0.64
N VAL A 221 -19.64 4.62 1.02
CA VAL A 221 -18.52 4.08 0.22
C VAL A 221 -19.04 3.40 -1.05
N CYS A 222 -20.16 2.67 -0.97
CA CYS A 222 -20.79 2.05 -2.13
C CYS A 222 -21.32 3.08 -3.15
N ASP A 223 -21.79 4.24 -2.69
CA ASP A 223 -22.28 5.32 -3.54
C ASP A 223 -21.13 6.07 -4.23
N GLU A 224 -19.95 6.13 -3.61
CA GLU A 224 -18.76 6.81 -4.13
C GLU A 224 -17.95 5.93 -5.10
N VAL A 225 -18.04 4.60 -5.00
CA VAL A 225 -17.22 3.65 -5.77
C VAL A 225 -18.06 2.82 -6.74
N GLU A 226 -18.07 3.22 -8.01
CA GLU A 226 -18.87 2.56 -9.06
C GLU A 226 -18.60 1.05 -9.17
N GLY A 227 -17.34 0.62 -9.01
CA GLY A 227 -16.98 -0.80 -9.08
C GLY A 227 -17.61 -1.66 -7.97
N LEU A 228 -17.81 -1.12 -6.77
CA LEU A 228 -18.50 -1.82 -5.67
C LEU A 228 -20.00 -1.96 -5.97
N ARG A 229 -20.58 -0.94 -6.61
CA ARG A 229 -21.98 -0.94 -7.02
C ARG A 229 -22.25 -1.99 -8.12
N GLU A 230 -21.36 -2.09 -9.10
CA GLU A 230 -21.43 -3.13 -10.14
C GLU A 230 -21.35 -4.54 -9.54
N LEU A 231 -20.39 -4.79 -8.64
CA LEU A 231 -20.27 -6.06 -7.91
C LEU A 231 -21.56 -6.40 -7.15
N HIS A 232 -22.12 -5.44 -6.43
CA HIS A 232 -23.36 -5.65 -5.67
C HIS A 232 -24.56 -6.02 -6.56
N PHE A 233 -24.75 -5.32 -7.70
CA PHE A 233 -25.84 -5.65 -8.62
C PHE A 233 -25.64 -6.97 -9.38
N GLN A 234 -24.41 -7.38 -9.64
CA GLN A 234 -24.13 -8.70 -10.22
C GLN A 234 -24.53 -9.81 -9.25
N GLU A 235 -24.26 -9.67 -7.96
CA GLU A 235 -24.71 -10.64 -6.95
C GLU A 235 -26.23 -10.68 -6.80
N LEU A 236 -26.91 -9.54 -6.79
CA LEU A 236 -28.39 -9.48 -6.79
C LEU A 236 -29.03 -10.17 -8.00
N LYS A 237 -28.36 -10.17 -9.16
CA LYS A 237 -28.82 -10.91 -10.35
C LYS A 237 -28.62 -12.41 -10.17
N LYS A 238 -27.47 -12.85 -9.64
CA LYS A 238 -27.20 -14.28 -9.36
C LYS A 238 -28.19 -14.87 -8.34
N GLU A 239 -28.56 -14.11 -7.30
CA GLU A 239 -29.57 -14.57 -6.31
C GLU A 239 -30.99 -14.68 -6.87
N ARG A 240 -31.32 -13.95 -7.94
CA ARG A 240 -32.66 -13.98 -8.59
C ARG A 240 -32.78 -15.03 -9.70
N GLU A 241 -31.66 -15.60 -10.13
CA GLU A 241 -31.60 -16.66 -11.15
C GLU A 241 -31.62 -18.08 -10.54
N TYR A 242 -31.64 -18.18 -9.21
CA TYR A 242 -31.90 -19.38 -8.42
C TYR A 242 -33.28 -19.34 -7.75
#